data_AF-A0A4Q2VP66-F1
#
_entry.id   AF-A0A4Q2VP66-F1
#
_cell.length_a   1.000
_cell.length_b   1.000
_cell.length_c   1.000
_cell.angle_alpha   90.00
_cell.angle_beta   90.00
_cell.angle_gamma   90.00
#
_symmetry.space_group_name_H-M   'P 1'
#
loop_
_entity.id
_entity.type
_entity.pdbx_description
1 polymer ?
#
loop_
_entity_poly.entity_id
_entity_poly.type
_entity_poly.pdbx_seq_one_letter_code
_entity_poly.pdbx_strand_id
1 'polypeptide(L)'
;MVLCALETISDGTSIGWTCHVAGAAACLDSIRGSTNLSFEAKWLLRFFAYHDSLTSISLDRKPLLTDDYWMSSDDALADPYCAYAPRIIFYLSEISLLNADECDELMLQKAYVIAEGLTAWKCKLGLISDEPLALLSETYRSAAFIYLESVLRKRFPQQTVAEVVPEGIVTHIEPISALSHRIPQSAFAECSLLFPLFVAGSRAENVRQASVIRNRLVTMNNLMRSGQ
;
A
#
# COMPACT_ATOMS: atom_id res chain seq x y z
N MET A 1 1.56 -19.29 -14.11
CA MET A 1 2.18 -20.22 -13.14
C MET A 1 2.26 -19.62 -11.72
N VAL A 2 2.61 -18.34 -11.54
CA VAL A 2 2.59 -17.69 -10.20
C VAL A 2 1.17 -17.33 -9.71
N LEU A 3 0.27 -16.92 -10.61
CA LEU A 3 -1.15 -16.69 -10.26
C LEU A 3 -1.90 -17.98 -9.87
N CYS A 4 -1.53 -19.14 -10.43
CA CYS A 4 -2.11 -20.44 -10.05
C CYS A 4 -1.57 -20.95 -8.70
N ALA A 5 -0.40 -20.49 -8.26
CA ALA A 5 0.11 -20.78 -6.92
C ALA A 5 -0.62 -19.95 -5.85
N LEU A 6 -1.14 -18.77 -6.19
CA LEU A 6 -1.93 -17.97 -5.26
C LEU A 6 -3.21 -18.70 -4.88
N GLU A 7 -4.03 -19.24 -5.79
CA GLU A 7 -5.24 -20.01 -5.40
C GLU A 7 -4.98 -21.19 -4.45
N THR A 8 -3.79 -21.80 -4.48
CA THR A 8 -3.45 -22.94 -3.60
C THR A 8 -2.90 -22.49 -2.24
N ILE A 9 -2.52 -21.22 -2.08
CA ILE A 9 -1.94 -20.64 -0.86
C ILE A 9 -2.79 -19.46 -0.30
N SER A 10 -3.84 -19.04 -1.03
CA SER A 10 -4.60 -17.78 -0.87
C SER A 10 -5.85 -17.92 -0.02
N ASP A 11 -5.70 -18.20 1.26
CA ASP A 11 -6.53 -17.53 2.26
C ASP A 11 -5.75 -16.40 2.97
N GLY A 12 -4.47 -16.19 2.63
CA GLY A 12 -3.58 -15.18 3.24
C GLY A 12 -3.34 -15.37 4.74
N THR A 13 -3.95 -16.39 5.34
CA THR A 13 -4.06 -16.63 6.79
C THR A 13 -3.64 -18.05 7.15
N SER A 14 -3.46 -18.93 6.16
CA SER A 14 -2.99 -20.29 6.37
C SER A 14 -1.55 -20.32 6.87
N ILE A 15 -1.28 -21.36 7.65
CA ILE A 15 0.08 -21.74 8.06
C ILE A 15 0.97 -21.94 6.82
N GLY A 16 0.42 -22.46 5.72
CA GLY A 16 1.14 -22.65 4.46
C GLY A 16 1.68 -21.34 3.86
N TRP A 17 0.84 -20.30 3.77
CA TRP A 17 1.27 -18.96 3.35
C TRP A 17 2.35 -18.40 4.27
N THR A 18 2.13 -18.48 5.59
CA THR A 18 3.07 -17.95 6.59
C THR A 18 4.42 -18.66 6.51
N CYS A 19 4.46 -19.99 6.41
CA CYS A 19 5.69 -20.76 6.23
C CYS A 19 6.39 -20.44 4.90
N HIS A 20 5.63 -20.21 3.83
CA HIS A 20 6.20 -19.83 2.54
C HIS A 20 6.90 -18.47 2.60
N VAL A 21 6.23 -17.44 3.16
CA VAL A 21 6.80 -16.11 3.33
C VAL A 21 7.98 -16.13 4.31
N ALA A 22 7.89 -16.90 5.40
CA ALA A 22 9.01 -17.07 6.35
C ALA A 22 10.22 -17.76 5.71
N GLY A 23 9.99 -18.79 4.88
CA GLY A 23 11.04 -19.44 4.11
C GLY A 23 11.68 -18.50 3.09
N ALA A 24 10.86 -17.68 2.41
CA ALA A 24 11.35 -16.62 1.54
C ALA A 24 12.21 -15.64 2.34
N ALA A 25 11.74 -15.10 3.46
CA ALA A 25 12.50 -14.20 4.32
C ALA A 25 13.88 -14.78 4.74
N ALA A 26 13.92 -16.04 5.16
CA ALA A 26 15.19 -16.69 5.50
C ALA A 26 16.15 -16.82 4.30
N CYS A 27 15.64 -17.16 3.11
CA CYS A 27 16.44 -17.15 1.88
C CYS A 27 16.92 -15.74 1.54
N LEU A 28 16.09 -14.72 1.78
CA LEU A 28 16.44 -13.33 1.53
C LEU A 28 17.53 -12.85 2.47
N ASP A 29 17.47 -13.17 3.75
CA ASP A 29 18.53 -12.86 4.72
C ASP A 29 19.87 -13.47 4.32
N SER A 30 19.87 -14.64 3.67
CA SER A 30 21.10 -15.26 3.17
C SER A 30 21.74 -14.53 1.98
N ILE A 31 20.96 -13.72 1.25
CA ILE A 31 21.43 -12.91 0.11
C ILE A 31 21.46 -11.41 0.42
N ARG A 32 20.95 -10.97 1.59
CA ARG A 32 21.06 -9.61 2.13
C ARG A 32 22.54 -9.28 2.30
N GLY A 33 23.06 -8.47 1.39
CA GLY A 33 24.50 -8.14 1.30
C GLY A 33 25.09 -8.38 -0.10
N SER A 34 24.40 -9.18 -0.93
CA SER A 34 24.74 -9.29 -2.36
C SER A 34 24.20 -8.08 -3.11
N THR A 35 25.10 -7.21 -3.58
CA THR A 35 24.74 -6.01 -4.36
C THR A 35 24.39 -6.34 -5.82
N ASN A 36 24.66 -7.56 -6.28
CA ASN A 36 24.51 -8.00 -7.68
C ASN A 36 23.47 -9.12 -7.81
N LEU A 37 22.23 -8.85 -7.40
CA LEU A 37 21.12 -9.75 -7.66
C LEU A 37 20.71 -9.70 -9.15
N SER A 38 20.34 -10.87 -9.70
CA SER A 38 19.75 -10.95 -11.04
C SER A 38 18.40 -10.21 -11.09
N PHE A 39 17.91 -9.95 -12.30
CA PHE A 39 16.60 -9.33 -12.48
C PHE A 39 15.48 -10.16 -11.84
N GLU A 40 15.51 -11.47 -12.05
CA GLU A 40 14.52 -12.43 -11.52
C GLU A 40 14.55 -12.47 -9.99
N ALA A 41 15.74 -12.43 -9.40
CA ALA A 41 15.91 -12.39 -7.95
C ALA A 41 15.34 -11.08 -7.35
N LYS A 42 15.58 -9.93 -7.99
CA LYS A 42 15.01 -8.63 -7.59
C LYS A 42 13.49 -8.62 -7.73
N TRP A 43 12.95 -9.23 -8.78
CA TRP A 43 11.51 -9.36 -8.99
C TRP A 43 10.85 -10.24 -7.92
N LEU A 44 11.39 -11.44 -7.66
CA LEU A 44 10.91 -12.35 -6.61
C LEU A 44 10.90 -11.68 -5.23
N LEU A 45 11.96 -10.92 -4.92
CA LEU A 45 12.07 -10.11 -3.72
C LEU A 45 10.91 -9.14 -3.54
N ARG A 46 10.66 -8.31 -4.56
CA ARG A 46 9.56 -7.33 -4.55
C ARG A 46 8.21 -8.02 -4.46
N PHE A 47 8.03 -9.15 -5.15
CA PHE A 47 6.79 -9.92 -5.11
C PHE A 47 6.49 -10.46 -3.71
N PHE A 48 7.45 -11.09 -3.03
CA PHE A 48 7.22 -11.59 -1.67
C PHE A 48 6.96 -10.48 -0.68
N ALA A 49 7.72 -9.40 -0.78
CA ALA A 49 7.52 -8.25 0.07
C ALA A 49 6.18 -7.56 -0.14
N TYR A 50 5.73 -7.43 -1.38
CA TYR A 50 4.40 -6.91 -1.70
C TYR A 50 3.33 -7.68 -0.93
N HIS A 51 3.34 -9.00 -1.04
CA HIS A 51 2.33 -9.82 -0.38
C HIS A 51 2.50 -9.89 1.14
N ASP A 52 3.73 -9.86 1.65
CA ASP A 52 3.98 -9.81 3.09
C ASP A 52 3.51 -8.49 3.70
N SER A 53 3.81 -7.34 3.08
CA SER A 53 3.31 -6.03 3.49
C SER A 53 1.77 -5.99 3.44
N LEU A 54 1.12 -6.49 2.39
CA LEU A 54 -0.34 -6.55 2.34
C LEU A 54 -0.94 -7.42 3.44
N THR A 55 -0.33 -8.57 3.72
CA THR A 55 -0.75 -9.46 4.80
C THR A 55 -0.53 -8.78 6.16
N SER A 56 0.61 -8.11 6.34
CA SER A 56 0.98 -7.33 7.52
C SER A 56 -0.04 -6.23 7.82
N ILE A 57 -0.38 -5.42 6.82
CA ILE A 57 -1.39 -4.35 6.93
C ILE A 57 -2.75 -4.95 7.27
N SER A 58 -3.15 -6.03 6.60
CA SER A 58 -4.47 -6.66 6.78
C SER A 58 -4.63 -7.30 8.16
N LEU A 59 -3.55 -7.81 8.75
CA LEU A 59 -3.56 -8.50 10.04
C LEU A 59 -3.04 -7.63 11.20
N ASP A 60 -2.71 -6.35 10.95
CA ASP A 60 -2.08 -5.43 11.92
C ASP A 60 -0.86 -6.08 12.61
N ARG A 61 -0.02 -6.77 11.82
CA ARG A 61 1.19 -7.46 12.29
C ARG A 61 2.44 -6.90 11.62
N LYS A 62 3.60 -7.10 12.25
CA LYS A 62 4.90 -6.78 11.64
C LYS A 62 5.14 -7.62 10.37
N PRO A 63 5.55 -7.01 9.24
CA PRO A 63 6.00 -7.77 8.09
C PRO A 63 7.26 -8.56 8.46
N LEU A 64 7.38 -9.75 7.88
CA LEU A 64 8.56 -10.60 7.98
C LEU A 64 9.73 -10.02 7.18
N LEU A 65 9.43 -9.33 6.09
CA LEU A 65 10.39 -8.62 5.25
C LEU A 65 10.42 -7.15 5.68
N THR A 66 11.47 -6.77 6.40
CA THR A 66 11.78 -5.36 6.74
C THR A 66 12.96 -4.85 5.91
N ASP A 67 13.15 -3.52 5.82
CA ASP A 67 14.36 -2.84 5.29
C ASP A 67 14.48 -2.63 3.76
N ASP A 68 15.70 -2.28 3.32
CA ASP A 68 16.14 -1.66 2.05
C ASP A 68 15.75 -2.36 0.74
N TYR A 69 15.04 -3.48 0.77
CA TYR A 69 14.65 -4.19 -0.46
C TYR A 69 13.67 -3.38 -1.32
N TRP A 70 12.95 -2.41 -0.73
CA TRP A 70 12.16 -1.42 -1.45
C TRP A 70 13.02 -0.30 -2.07
N MET A 71 14.21 -0.03 -1.51
CA MET A 71 15.10 1.08 -1.87
C MET A 71 15.96 0.78 -3.10
N SER A 72 15.36 0.27 -4.18
CA SER A 72 16.02 0.32 -5.48
C SER A 72 16.03 1.76 -5.99
N SER A 73 17.05 2.16 -6.76
CA SER A 73 17.18 3.50 -7.34
C SER A 73 16.03 3.94 -8.27
N ASP A 74 15.07 3.06 -8.54
CA ASP A 74 13.92 3.27 -9.44
C ASP A 74 12.56 2.99 -8.73
N ASP A 75 12.49 3.27 -7.43
CA ASP A 75 11.32 3.06 -6.55
C ASP A 75 10.13 4.00 -6.81
N ALA A 76 10.28 4.94 -7.76
CA ALA A 76 9.28 5.93 -8.12
C ALA A 76 8.47 5.55 -9.38
N LEU A 77 8.85 4.50 -10.11
CA LEU A 77 8.04 3.94 -11.19
C LEU A 77 6.99 2.99 -10.64
N ALA A 78 5.81 3.04 -11.22
CA ALA A 78 4.77 2.07 -10.88
C ALA A 78 5.17 0.70 -11.45
N ASP A 79 5.23 -0.30 -10.59
CA ASP A 79 5.63 -1.65 -10.99
C ASP A 79 4.40 -2.38 -11.57
N PRO A 80 4.38 -2.74 -12.87
CA PRO A 80 3.22 -3.40 -13.48
C PRO A 80 2.91 -4.77 -12.86
N TYR A 81 3.84 -5.36 -12.10
CA TYR A 81 3.62 -6.62 -11.38
C TYR A 81 3.02 -6.41 -9.97
N CYS A 82 3.28 -5.26 -9.35
CA CYS A 82 2.72 -4.86 -8.05
C CYS A 82 1.56 -3.86 -8.19
N ALA A 83 1.20 -3.50 -9.43
CA ALA A 83 0.23 -2.50 -9.85
C ALA A 83 0.51 -1.03 -9.45
N TYR A 84 1.41 -0.74 -8.50
CA TYR A 84 1.72 0.63 -8.06
C TYR A 84 3.14 0.75 -7.47
N ALA A 85 3.53 1.97 -7.11
CA ALA A 85 4.90 2.31 -6.73
C ALA A 85 5.37 1.62 -5.43
N PRO A 86 6.54 0.92 -5.44
CA PRO A 86 7.06 0.16 -4.30
C PRO A 86 7.24 1.01 -3.02
N ARG A 87 7.61 2.29 -3.19
CA ARG A 87 7.84 3.20 -2.07
C ARG A 87 6.60 3.46 -1.21
N ILE A 88 5.40 3.36 -1.78
CA ILE A 88 4.16 3.57 -1.02
C ILE A 88 3.83 2.35 -0.16
N ILE A 89 4.14 1.14 -0.63
CA ILE A 89 3.97 -0.09 0.15
C ILE A 89 4.87 -0.06 1.37
N PHE A 90 6.13 0.36 1.18
CA PHE A 90 7.05 0.59 2.28
C PHE A 90 6.41 1.47 3.37
N TYR A 91 5.89 2.65 3.02
CA TYR A 91 5.25 3.51 4.01
C TYR A 91 4.03 2.87 4.66
N LEU A 92 3.18 2.17 3.90
CA LEU A 92 2.04 1.45 4.47
C LEU A 92 2.47 0.36 5.46
N SER A 93 3.55 -0.37 5.17
CA SER A 93 4.12 -1.33 6.12
C SER A 93 4.71 -0.65 7.35
N GLU A 94 5.43 0.46 7.19
CA GLU A 94 5.98 1.21 8.33
C GLU A 94 4.86 1.79 9.22
N ILE A 95 3.75 2.25 8.64
CA ILE A 95 2.58 2.71 9.39
C ILE A 95 1.99 1.57 10.23
N SER A 96 1.90 0.36 9.68
CA SER A 96 1.38 -0.81 10.42
C SER A 96 2.24 -1.17 11.64
N LEU A 97 3.52 -0.80 11.61
CA LEU A 97 4.47 -1.06 12.70
C LEU A 97 4.37 -0.06 13.86
N LEU A 98 3.81 1.13 13.63
CA LEU A 98 3.70 2.14 14.69
C LEU A 98 2.86 1.64 15.87
N ASN A 99 1.88 0.76 15.65
CA ASN A 99 1.07 0.18 16.73
C ASN A 99 1.89 -0.69 17.70
N ALA A 100 3.03 -1.23 17.26
CA ALA A 100 3.91 -2.07 18.08
C ALA A 100 4.92 -1.26 18.91
N ASP A 101 5.07 0.04 18.66
CA ASP A 101 6.00 0.88 19.41
C ASP A 101 5.43 1.19 20.80
N GLU A 102 6.11 0.74 21.85
CA GLU A 102 5.70 1.01 23.23
C GLU A 102 6.02 2.44 23.67
N CYS A 103 6.96 3.12 23.00
CA CYS A 103 7.39 4.48 23.32
C CYS A 103 6.71 5.52 22.43
N ASP A 104 5.93 6.42 23.03
CA ASP A 104 5.18 7.49 22.36
C ASP A 104 6.09 8.41 21.53
N GLU A 105 7.22 8.84 22.10
CA GLU A 105 8.15 9.76 21.43
C GLU A 105 8.76 9.13 20.18
N LEU A 106 9.16 7.86 20.26
CA LEU A 106 9.71 7.12 19.12
C LEU A 106 8.65 6.91 18.03
N MET A 107 7.42 6.55 18.43
CA MET A 107 6.30 6.37 17.51
C MET A 107 6.01 7.67 16.75
N LEU A 108 5.96 8.82 17.45
CA LEU A 108 5.76 10.12 16.83
C LEU A 108 6.91 10.50 15.90
N GLN A 109 8.17 10.28 16.32
CA GLN A 109 9.32 10.55 15.47
C GLN A 109 9.26 9.78 14.15
N LYS A 110 8.95 8.48 14.20
CA LYS A 110 8.76 7.66 12.98
C LYS A 110 7.58 8.16 12.15
N ALA A 111 6.47 8.52 12.79
CA ALA A 111 5.30 9.06 12.11
C ALA A 111 5.61 10.34 11.33
N TYR A 112 6.42 11.25 11.89
CA TYR A 112 6.91 12.44 11.17
C TYR A 112 7.75 12.08 9.95
N VAL A 113 8.71 11.16 10.09
CA VAL A 113 9.55 10.70 8.97
C VAL A 113 8.70 10.10 7.84
N ILE A 114 7.69 9.31 8.19
CA ILE A 114 6.74 8.74 7.22
C ILE A 114 5.94 9.84 6.52
N ALA A 115 5.38 10.79 7.29
CA ALA A 115 4.56 11.88 6.74
C ALA A 115 5.36 12.80 5.80
N GLU A 116 6.59 13.17 6.18
CA GLU A 116 7.51 13.91 5.32
C GLU A 116 7.83 13.13 4.05
N GLY A 117 8.11 11.83 4.20
CA GLY A 117 8.39 10.92 3.09
C GLY A 117 7.23 10.80 2.10
N LEU A 118 5.99 10.67 2.59
CA LEU A 118 4.78 10.62 1.78
C LEU A 118 4.45 11.98 1.12
N THR A 119 4.87 13.08 1.73
CA THR A 119 4.67 14.44 1.19
C THR A 119 5.67 14.72 0.06
N ALA A 120 6.93 14.34 0.26
CA ALA A 120 8.00 14.54 -0.72
C ALA A 120 7.89 13.60 -1.92
N TRP A 121 7.33 12.40 -1.73
CA TRP A 121 7.20 11.41 -2.78
C TRP A 121 6.14 11.81 -3.81
N LYS A 122 6.46 11.59 -5.09
CA LYS A 122 5.53 11.69 -6.22
C LYS A 122 5.80 10.57 -7.20
N CYS A 123 4.74 10.03 -7.81
CA CYS A 123 4.93 9.01 -8.84
C CYS A 123 5.64 9.61 -10.05
N LYS A 124 6.70 8.95 -10.53
CA LYS A 124 7.29 9.29 -11.84
C LYS A 124 6.49 8.59 -12.92
N LEU A 125 6.18 9.31 -14.00
CA LEU A 125 5.62 8.71 -15.20
C LEU A 125 6.74 7.95 -15.94
N GLY A 126 6.47 6.70 -16.29
CA GLY A 126 7.37 5.91 -17.13
C GLY A 126 7.45 6.42 -18.58
N LEU A 127 8.37 5.85 -19.35
CA LEU A 127 8.53 6.13 -20.79
C LEU A 127 7.38 5.58 -21.65
N ILE A 128 6.63 4.61 -21.13
CA ILE A 128 5.42 4.01 -21.72
C ILE A 128 4.22 4.57 -20.93
N SER A 129 3.05 4.70 -21.57
CA SER A 129 1.84 5.33 -21.00
C SER A 129 1.29 4.60 -19.76
N ASP A 130 1.97 4.75 -18.61
CA ASP A 130 1.64 4.16 -17.32
C ASP A 130 0.71 5.07 -16.48
N GLU A 131 -0.03 5.96 -17.14
CA GLU A 131 -0.92 6.92 -16.45
C GLU A 131 -1.86 6.22 -15.45
N PRO A 132 -2.54 5.09 -15.77
CA PRO A 132 -3.39 4.40 -14.78
C PRO A 132 -2.63 3.94 -13.53
N LEU A 133 -1.40 3.47 -13.68
CA LEU A 133 -0.58 2.99 -12.56
C LEU A 133 -0.01 4.15 -11.73
N ALA A 134 0.30 5.28 -12.37
CA ALA A 134 0.70 6.50 -11.68
C ALA A 134 -0.46 7.10 -10.87
N LEU A 135 -1.66 7.16 -11.48
CA LEU A 135 -2.89 7.57 -10.78
C LEU A 135 -3.19 6.65 -9.60
N LEU A 136 -3.06 5.34 -9.79
CA LEU A 136 -3.24 4.35 -8.73
C LEU A 136 -2.25 4.59 -7.59
N SER A 137 -0.97 4.78 -7.89
CA SER A 137 0.06 5.04 -6.88
C SER A 137 -0.24 6.29 -6.05
N GLU A 138 -0.75 7.35 -6.68
CA GLU A 138 -1.21 8.55 -5.97
C GLU A 138 -2.45 8.28 -5.10
N THR A 139 -3.37 7.39 -5.50
CA THR A 139 -4.47 6.97 -4.60
C THR A 139 -3.96 6.23 -3.37
N TYR A 140 -2.95 5.37 -3.52
CA TYR A 140 -2.32 4.66 -2.40
C TYR A 140 -1.59 5.62 -1.47
N ARG A 141 -0.91 6.65 -1.99
CA ARG A 141 -0.27 7.69 -1.19
C ARG A 141 -1.28 8.42 -0.31
N SER A 142 -2.42 8.83 -0.87
CA SER A 142 -3.52 9.42 -0.09
C SER A 142 -4.08 8.43 0.94
N ALA A 143 -4.24 7.16 0.58
CA ALA A 143 -4.71 6.14 1.52
C ALA A 143 -3.74 5.94 2.69
N ALA A 144 -2.42 6.04 2.44
CA ALA A 144 -1.40 5.96 3.48
C ALA A 144 -1.52 7.09 4.51
N PHE A 145 -1.81 8.33 4.10
CA PHE A 145 -2.07 9.42 5.05
C PHE A 145 -3.32 9.17 5.91
N ILE A 146 -4.40 8.66 5.31
CA ILE A 146 -5.62 8.32 6.05
C ILE A 146 -5.34 7.18 7.05
N TYR A 147 -4.56 6.19 6.65
CA TYR A 147 -4.17 5.09 7.53
C TYR A 147 -3.26 5.55 8.66
N LEU A 148 -2.27 6.41 8.38
CA LEU A 148 -1.38 7.01 9.38
C LEU A 148 -2.17 7.80 10.42
N GLU A 149 -3.09 8.66 10.00
CA GLU A 149 -3.99 9.39 10.91
C GLU A 149 -4.79 8.44 11.79
N SER A 150 -5.35 7.38 11.19
CA SER A 150 -6.16 6.40 11.92
C SER A 150 -5.36 5.63 12.97
N VAL A 151 -4.09 5.33 12.68
CA VAL A 151 -3.16 4.69 13.61
C VAL A 151 -2.82 5.62 14.77
N LEU A 152 -2.43 6.88 14.48
CA LEU A 152 -2.05 7.85 15.51
C LEU A 152 -3.20 8.19 16.45
N ARG A 153 -4.43 8.29 15.94
CA ARG A 153 -5.62 8.61 16.74
C ARG A 153 -6.00 7.56 17.78
N LYS A 154 -5.48 6.34 17.67
CA LYS A 154 -5.68 5.31 18.70
C LYS A 154 -4.99 5.69 20.01
N ARG A 155 -3.94 6.52 19.95
CA ARG A 155 -3.03 6.78 21.08
C ARG A 155 -2.85 8.25 21.42
N PHE A 156 -2.94 9.14 20.42
CA PHE A 156 -2.64 10.56 20.58
C PHE A 156 -3.88 11.45 20.47
N PRO A 157 -3.90 12.59 21.17
CA PRO A 157 -4.96 13.58 21.02
C PRO A 157 -4.93 14.22 19.63
N GLN A 158 -6.07 14.73 19.18
CA GLN A 158 -6.26 15.28 17.84
C GLN A 158 -5.24 16.37 17.49
N GLN A 159 -4.79 17.17 18.47
CA GLN A 159 -3.81 18.23 18.27
C GLN A 159 -2.47 17.65 17.80
N THR A 160 -1.95 16.63 18.48
CA THR A 160 -0.70 15.95 18.11
C THR A 160 -0.83 15.25 16.76
N VAL A 161 -1.98 14.62 16.49
CA VAL A 161 -2.23 14.00 15.19
C VAL A 161 -2.22 15.04 14.06
N ALA A 162 -2.80 16.22 14.31
CA ALA A 162 -2.80 17.32 13.36
C ALA A 162 -1.41 17.95 13.15
N GLU A 163 -0.44 17.72 14.03
CA GLU A 163 0.95 18.14 13.75
C GLU A 163 1.62 17.22 12.71
N VAL A 164 1.27 15.92 12.72
CA VAL A 164 1.81 14.93 11.77
C VAL A 164 1.04 14.93 10.45
N VAL A 165 -0.28 15.11 10.49
CA VAL A 165 -1.16 15.14 9.32
C VAL A 165 -1.98 16.46 9.33
N PRO A 166 -1.35 17.60 8.98
CA PRO A 166 -1.91 18.94 9.23
C PRO A 166 -3.13 19.31 8.40
N GLU A 167 -3.25 18.77 7.20
CA GLU A 167 -4.40 19.03 6.33
C GLU A 167 -5.62 18.16 6.69
N GLY A 168 -5.46 17.23 7.64
CA GLY A 168 -6.47 16.25 7.99
C GLY A 168 -6.73 15.24 6.86
N ILE A 169 -7.67 14.33 7.09
CA ILE A 169 -7.94 13.22 6.14
C ILE A 169 -8.76 13.63 4.92
N VAL A 170 -9.49 14.76 4.98
CA VAL A 170 -10.38 15.21 3.90
C VAL A 170 -9.60 15.51 2.63
N THR A 171 -8.43 16.12 2.75
CA THR A 171 -7.54 16.43 1.61
C THR A 171 -6.98 15.19 0.94
N HIS A 172 -7.12 14.02 1.57
CA HIS A 172 -6.70 12.73 1.02
C HIS A 172 -7.89 11.90 0.46
N ILE A 173 -9.10 12.06 1.00
CA ILE A 173 -10.32 11.40 0.48
C ILE A 173 -10.69 11.92 -0.92
N GLU A 174 -10.59 13.24 -1.13
CA GLU A 174 -10.96 13.86 -2.40
C GLU A 174 -10.08 13.41 -3.58
N PRO A 175 -8.73 13.39 -3.48
CA PRO A 175 -7.88 12.82 -4.51
C PRO A 175 -8.19 11.36 -4.81
N ILE A 176 -8.44 10.50 -3.81
CA ILE A 176 -8.79 9.10 -4.06
C ILE A 176 -10.05 9.01 -4.93
N SER A 177 -11.05 9.81 -4.61
CA SER A 177 -12.29 9.89 -5.39
C SER A 177 -12.02 10.38 -6.81
N ALA A 178 -11.29 11.49 -6.99
CA ALA A 178 -11.03 12.08 -8.30
C ALA A 178 -10.15 11.18 -9.20
N LEU A 179 -9.07 10.63 -8.66
CA LEU A 179 -8.10 9.82 -9.39
C LEU A 179 -8.68 8.44 -9.74
N SER A 180 -9.47 7.83 -8.85
CA SER A 180 -10.12 6.54 -9.13
C SER A 180 -11.09 6.59 -10.31
N HIS A 181 -11.71 7.74 -10.58
CA HIS A 181 -12.58 7.95 -11.74
C HIS A 181 -11.80 8.11 -13.05
N ARG A 182 -10.53 8.54 -12.98
CA ARG A 182 -9.66 8.68 -14.15
C ARG A 182 -9.02 7.37 -14.59
N ILE A 183 -8.91 6.39 -13.68
CA ILE A 183 -8.42 5.05 -14.02
C ILE A 183 -9.49 4.35 -14.87
N PRO A 184 -9.19 3.96 -16.12
CA PRO A 184 -10.17 3.34 -17.00
C PRO A 184 -10.75 2.05 -16.42
N GLN A 185 -12.02 1.80 -16.73
CA GLN A 185 -12.63 0.50 -16.45
C GLN A 185 -11.92 -0.60 -17.25
N SER A 186 -11.78 -1.78 -16.64
CA SER A 186 -11.05 -2.92 -17.18
C SER A 186 -9.54 -2.72 -17.35
N ALA A 187 -8.98 -1.59 -16.89
CA ALA A 187 -7.53 -1.44 -16.78
C ALA A 187 -6.99 -2.39 -15.71
N PHE A 188 -5.78 -2.94 -15.91
CA PHE A 188 -5.13 -3.79 -14.91
C PHE A 188 -5.01 -3.12 -13.53
N ALA A 189 -4.86 -1.79 -13.49
CA ALA A 189 -4.81 -1.00 -12.26
C ALA A 189 -6.15 -0.96 -11.50
N GLU A 190 -7.28 -1.21 -12.15
CA GLU A 190 -8.61 -1.02 -11.55
C GLU A 190 -8.84 -1.94 -10.35
N CYS A 191 -8.46 -3.23 -10.43
CA CYS A 191 -8.67 -4.16 -9.31
C CYS A 191 -7.91 -3.74 -8.04
N SER A 192 -6.79 -3.03 -8.20
CA SER A 192 -5.96 -2.56 -7.10
C SER A 192 -6.51 -1.31 -6.42
N LEU A 193 -7.60 -0.70 -6.92
CA LEU A 193 -8.29 0.42 -6.26
C LEU A 193 -9.07 0.01 -5.01
N LEU A 194 -9.24 -1.29 -4.76
CA LEU A 194 -10.04 -1.79 -3.64
C LEU A 194 -9.57 -1.22 -2.30
N PHE A 195 -8.26 -1.26 -2.02
CA PHE A 195 -7.71 -0.78 -0.75
C PHE A 195 -7.87 0.75 -0.59
N PRO A 196 -7.43 1.62 -1.52
CA PRO A 196 -7.62 3.06 -1.39
C PRO A 196 -9.09 3.47 -1.24
N LEU A 197 -9.99 2.86 -2.02
CA LEU A 197 -11.43 3.13 -1.93
C LEU A 197 -12.02 2.66 -0.60
N PHE A 198 -11.60 1.50 -0.09
CA PHE A 198 -12.04 1.00 1.21
C PHE A 198 -11.60 1.94 2.35
N VAL A 199 -10.32 2.32 2.37
CA VAL A 199 -9.76 3.24 3.38
C VAL A 199 -10.51 4.58 3.34
N ALA A 200 -10.66 5.20 2.17
CA ALA A 200 -11.40 6.46 2.02
C ALA A 200 -12.87 6.32 2.42
N GLY A 201 -13.52 5.23 2.01
CA GLY A 201 -14.94 4.97 2.30
C GLY A 201 -15.21 4.78 3.79
N SER A 202 -14.30 4.13 4.51
CA SER A 202 -14.38 3.93 5.97
C SER A 202 -14.26 5.24 6.76
N ARG A 203 -13.71 6.28 6.15
CA ARG A 203 -13.44 7.58 6.77
C ARG A 203 -14.22 8.74 6.14
N ALA A 204 -15.12 8.46 5.20
CA ALA A 204 -15.92 9.49 4.52
C ALA A 204 -16.75 10.30 5.52
N GLU A 205 -16.68 11.63 5.44
CA GLU A 205 -17.31 12.53 6.43
C GLU A 205 -18.72 12.98 6.01
N ASN A 206 -19.07 12.79 4.74
CA ASN A 206 -20.37 13.20 4.22
C ASN A 206 -20.94 12.19 3.20
N VAL A 207 -22.26 12.28 3.00
CA VAL A 207 -23.03 11.40 2.11
C VAL A 207 -22.52 11.44 0.68
N ARG A 208 -22.02 12.61 0.22
CA ARG A 208 -21.48 12.77 -1.14
C ARG A 208 -20.22 11.94 -1.32
N GLN A 209 -19.23 12.09 -0.44
CA GLN A 209 -17.98 11.32 -0.44
C GLN A 209 -18.28 9.81 -0.39
N ALA A 210 -19.12 9.40 0.56
CA ALA A 210 -19.50 7.99 0.70
C ALA A 210 -20.18 7.43 -0.57
N SER A 211 -21.05 8.21 -1.21
CA SER A 211 -21.76 7.78 -2.42
C SER A 211 -20.83 7.64 -3.62
N VAL A 212 -19.90 8.58 -3.83
CA VAL A 212 -18.93 8.53 -4.93
C VAL A 212 -18.04 7.29 -4.81
N ILE A 213 -17.50 7.03 -3.62
CA ILE A 213 -16.66 5.87 -3.34
C ILE A 213 -17.44 4.57 -3.50
N ARG A 214 -18.64 4.49 -2.91
CA ARG A 214 -19.53 3.32 -3.03
C ARG A 214 -19.87 3.00 -4.48
N ASN A 215 -20.22 4.01 -5.27
CA ASN A 215 -20.55 3.82 -6.68
C ASN A 215 -19.36 3.24 -7.45
N ARG A 216 -18.14 3.73 -7.21
CA ARG A 216 -16.94 3.18 -7.84
C ARG A 216 -16.72 1.71 -7.48
N LEU A 217 -16.85 1.34 -6.20
CA LEU A 217 -16.76 -0.05 -5.74
C LEU A 217 -17.84 -0.95 -6.36
N VAL A 218 -19.08 -0.49 -6.45
CA VAL A 218 -20.18 -1.24 -7.09
C VAL A 218 -19.90 -1.47 -8.57
N THR A 219 -19.43 -0.46 -9.29
CA THR A 219 -19.04 -0.61 -10.70
C THR A 219 -17.95 -1.66 -10.87
N MET A 220 -16.90 -1.62 -10.05
CA MET A 220 -15.83 -2.63 -10.08
C MET A 220 -16.36 -4.04 -9.83
N ASN A 221 -17.25 -4.21 -8.83
CA ASN A 221 -17.84 -5.50 -8.49
C ASN A 221 -18.75 -6.06 -9.60
N ASN A 222 -19.54 -5.19 -10.25
CA ASN A 222 -20.42 -5.61 -11.34
C ASN A 222 -19.63 -6.07 -12.57
N LEU A 223 -18.52 -5.38 -12.90
CA LEU A 223 -17.63 -5.77 -13.99
C LEU A 223 -17.01 -7.15 -13.75
N MET A 224 -16.53 -7.41 -12.53
CA MET A 224 -15.99 -8.73 -12.15
C MET A 224 -17.03 -9.85 -12.32
N ARG A 225 -18.31 -9.58 -12.03
CA ARG A 225 -19.40 -10.54 -12.17
C ARG A 225 -19.84 -10.77 -13.62
N SER A 226 -19.68 -9.78 -14.49
CA SER A 226 -20.05 -9.89 -15.92
C SER A 226 -19.00 -10.59 -16.79
N GLY A 227 -17.79 -10.81 -16.27
CA GLY A 227 -16.70 -11.53 -16.95
C GLY A 227 -16.61 -13.02 -16.61
N GLN A 228 -17.53 -13.53 -15.78
CA GLN A 228 -17.74 -14.96 -15.49
C GLN A 228 -18.91 -15.50 -16.33
#